data_AF-A0A162TEU3-F1
#
_entry.id   AF-A0A162TEU3-F1
#
_cell.length_a   1.000
_cell.length_b   1.000
_cell.length_c   1.000
_cell.angle_alpha   90.00
_cell.angle_beta   90.00
_cell.angle_gamma   90.00
#
_symmetry.space_group_name_H-M   'P 1'
#
loop_
_entity.id
_entity.type
_entity.pdbx_description
1 polymer ?
#
loop_
_entity_poly.entity_id
_entity_poly.type
_entity_poly.pdbx_seq_one_letter_code
_entity_poly.pdbx_strand_id
1 'polypeptide(L)'
;MLTLALGYISVPVAIEASVRSNVTPANPFPWTLGNTLSIACFVSKPPTSYPTVAKHILGIPPDATRADQELFSLISSSLNAQSQQRLWAMIILQDGLVGVLSSSNASKLVLQIVEPTACLPYPLPSFSPQAANFGPKLSQEQLMGYPVYIQQLCQQWPDPAASASLHAVAQEVYQIALLYGYWNLWRVVVGICERFGIDPQKLIA
;
A
#
# COMPACT_ATOMS: atom_id res chain seq x y z
N MET A 1 -15.48 11.59 13.54
CA MET A 1 -15.03 12.04 12.22
C MET A 1 -13.61 11.54 12.03
N LEU A 2 -13.30 10.98 10.86
CA LEU A 2 -11.99 10.44 10.53
C LEU A 2 -11.44 11.19 9.31
N THR A 3 -10.15 11.09 9.08
CA THR A 3 -9.50 11.60 7.87
C THR A 3 -8.92 10.42 7.10
N LEU A 4 -9.28 10.24 5.84
CA LEU A 4 -8.60 9.29 4.95
C LEU A 4 -7.48 10.02 4.22
N ALA A 5 -6.25 9.54 4.33
CA ALA A 5 -5.08 10.17 3.75
C ALA A 5 -4.37 9.26 2.74
N LEU A 6 -3.93 9.85 1.63
CA LEU A 6 -3.05 9.25 0.62
C LEU A 6 -1.88 10.22 0.38
N GLY A 7 -0.76 9.99 1.05
CA GLY A 7 0.34 10.96 1.06
C GLY A 7 -0.10 12.31 1.65
N TYR A 8 0.01 13.39 0.86
CA TYR A 8 -0.42 14.74 1.25
C TYR A 8 -1.91 15.01 0.98
N ILE A 9 -2.58 14.10 0.28
CA ILE A 9 -3.99 14.23 -0.08
C ILE A 9 -4.81 13.68 1.09
N SER A 10 -5.76 14.46 1.61
CA SER A 10 -6.64 14.04 2.68
C SER A 10 -8.10 14.35 2.35
N VAL A 11 -9.00 13.47 2.79
CA VAL A 11 -10.44 13.65 2.66
C VAL A 11 -11.12 13.29 3.98
N PRO A 12 -12.02 14.14 4.51
CA PRO A 12 -12.76 13.80 5.71
C PRO A 12 -13.76 12.68 5.39
N VAL A 13 -13.87 11.70 6.30
CA VAL A 13 -14.80 10.57 6.19
C VAL A 13 -15.54 10.33 7.50
N ALA A 14 -16.78 9.87 7.38
CA ALA A 14 -17.62 9.46 8.50
C ALA A 14 -17.89 7.96 8.44
N ILE A 15 -17.94 7.32 9.62
CA ILE A 15 -18.42 5.93 9.72
C ILE A 15 -19.95 5.99 9.68
N GLU A 16 -20.54 5.52 8.59
CA GLU A 16 -22.00 5.42 8.45
C GLU A 16 -22.55 4.16 9.14
N ALA A 17 -21.80 3.07 9.06
CA ALA A 17 -22.18 1.79 9.66
C ALA A 17 -20.94 1.03 10.12
N SER A 18 -21.10 0.22 11.17
CA SER A 18 -20.01 -0.57 11.74
C SER A 18 -20.55 -1.92 12.21
N VAL A 19 -19.88 -2.99 11.80
CA VAL A 19 -20.09 -4.35 12.31
C VAL A 19 -18.79 -4.80 12.98
N ARG A 20 -18.89 -5.38 14.18
CA ARG A 20 -17.74 -5.86 14.95
C ARG A 20 -17.90 -7.34 15.26
N SER A 21 -16.80 -8.07 15.28
CA SER A 21 -16.78 -9.44 15.80
C SER A 21 -16.91 -9.41 17.31
N ASN A 22 -17.73 -10.32 17.86
CA ASN A 22 -17.96 -10.46 19.31
C ASN A 22 -16.72 -10.97 20.07
N VAL A 23 -15.62 -11.29 19.35
CA VAL A 23 -14.43 -11.94 19.90
C VAL A 23 -13.39 -10.92 20.42
N THR A 24 -13.50 -9.65 20.05
CA THR A 24 -12.56 -8.60 20.50
C THR A 24 -13.04 -7.87 21.75
N PRO A 25 -12.17 -7.61 22.74
CA PRO A 25 -12.52 -6.86 23.95
C PRO A 25 -12.96 -5.44 23.59
N ALA A 26 -13.81 -4.87 24.45
CA ALA A 26 -14.57 -3.63 24.28
C ALA A 26 -13.74 -2.33 24.14
N ASN A 27 -12.49 -2.39 23.70
CA ASN A 27 -11.75 -1.18 23.39
C ASN A 27 -12.29 -0.54 22.10
N PRO A 28 -12.54 0.77 22.09
CA PRO A 28 -12.70 1.48 20.83
C PRO A 28 -11.40 1.27 20.05
N PHE A 29 -11.49 0.76 18.81
CA PHE A 29 -10.31 0.64 17.95
C PHE A 29 -9.53 1.94 18.05
N PRO A 30 -8.24 1.89 18.42
CA PRO A 30 -7.40 3.06 18.30
C PRO A 30 -7.24 3.28 16.80
N TRP A 31 -8.15 4.08 16.24
CA TRP A 31 -7.86 4.80 15.01
C TRP A 31 -6.48 5.43 15.25
N THR A 32 -5.58 5.22 14.32
CA THR A 32 -4.23 5.80 14.28
C THR A 32 -4.17 7.22 14.87
N LEU A 33 -3.00 7.60 15.39
CA LEU A 33 -2.69 8.93 15.93
C LEU A 33 -3.47 10.05 15.20
N GLY A 34 -4.44 10.66 15.89
CA GLY A 34 -5.23 11.77 15.35
C GLY A 34 -6.37 11.37 14.40
N ASN A 35 -6.98 10.19 14.52
CA ASN A 35 -8.14 9.76 13.71
C ASN A 35 -7.88 9.71 12.18
N THR A 36 -6.60 9.59 11.77
CA THR A 36 -6.21 9.67 10.35
C THR A 36 -5.83 8.31 9.79
N LEU A 37 -6.70 7.75 8.96
CA LEU A 37 -6.52 6.53 8.20
C LEU A 37 -5.57 6.77 7.01
N SER A 38 -4.29 6.46 7.16
CA SER A 38 -3.30 6.61 6.10
C SER A 38 -3.23 5.37 5.22
N ILE A 39 -3.54 5.53 3.94
CA ILE A 39 -3.31 4.50 2.91
C ILE A 39 -1.81 4.33 2.75
N ALA A 40 -1.31 3.15 3.10
CA ALA A 40 0.10 2.80 3.00
C ALA A 40 0.45 2.30 1.60
N CYS A 41 -0.40 1.47 0.99
CA CYS A 41 -0.19 0.92 -0.35
C CYS A 41 -1.48 0.45 -1.02
N PHE A 42 -1.41 0.07 -2.30
CA PHE A 42 -2.48 -0.58 -3.04
C PHE A 42 -2.08 -2.00 -3.46
N VAL A 43 -3.03 -2.94 -3.37
CA VAL A 43 -2.84 -4.34 -3.73
C VAL A 43 -3.98 -4.82 -4.64
N SER A 44 -3.69 -5.73 -5.56
CA SER A 44 -4.67 -6.34 -6.47
C SER A 44 -5.22 -7.68 -5.98
N LYS A 45 -4.64 -8.24 -4.91
CA LYS A 45 -5.12 -9.46 -4.24
C LYS A 45 -4.86 -9.34 -2.75
N PRO A 46 -5.78 -8.75 -1.96
CA PRO A 46 -5.62 -8.72 -0.52
C PRO A 46 -5.71 -10.17 0.01
N PRO A 47 -5.04 -10.47 1.12
CA PRO A 47 -5.19 -11.76 1.77
C PRO A 47 -6.65 -12.01 2.15
N THR A 48 -7.22 -13.13 1.69
CA THR A 48 -8.63 -13.49 1.89
C THR A 48 -8.88 -14.31 3.16
N SER A 49 -7.82 -14.73 3.84
CA SER A 49 -7.87 -15.72 4.91
C SER A 49 -7.87 -15.14 6.32
N TYR A 50 -7.69 -13.83 6.50
CA TYR A 50 -7.57 -13.27 7.86
C TYR A 50 -8.93 -13.09 8.54
N PRO A 51 -9.03 -13.41 9.84
CA PRO A 51 -10.22 -13.11 10.60
C PRO A 51 -10.48 -11.61 10.62
N THR A 52 -11.71 -11.27 10.28
CA THR A 52 -12.19 -9.89 10.26
C THR A 52 -12.63 -9.50 11.65
N VAL A 53 -11.94 -8.52 12.21
CA VAL A 53 -12.24 -7.99 13.54
C VAL A 53 -13.40 -7.01 13.46
N ALA A 54 -13.39 -6.16 12.44
CA ALA A 54 -14.48 -5.21 12.20
C ALA A 54 -14.61 -4.84 10.73
N LYS A 55 -15.79 -4.35 10.38
CA LYS A 55 -16.10 -3.83 9.06
C LYS A 55 -16.85 -2.52 9.20
N HIS A 56 -16.35 -1.48 8.56
CA HIS A 56 -16.91 -0.13 8.59
C HIS A 56 -17.30 0.31 7.19
N ILE A 57 -18.46 0.94 7.08
CA ILE A 57 -18.86 1.67 5.88
C ILE A 57 -18.46 3.13 6.11
N LEU A 58 -17.61 3.64 5.24
CA LEU A 58 -17.15 5.01 5.25
C LEU A 58 -17.88 5.79 4.16
N GLY A 59 -18.41 6.94 4.53
CA GLY A 59 -19.07 7.90 3.63
C GLY A 59 -18.49 9.29 3.80
N ILE A 60 -18.95 10.19 2.93
CA ILE A 60 -18.63 11.62 3.00
C ILE A 60 -19.47 12.24 4.13
N PRO A 61 -18.87 13.04 5.03
CA PRO A 61 -19.62 13.67 6.10
C PRO A 61 -20.53 14.80 5.55
N PRO A 62 -21.62 15.14 6.25
CA PRO A 62 -22.63 16.07 5.75
C PRO A 62 -22.12 17.51 5.54
N ASP A 63 -21.02 17.86 6.21
CA ASP A 63 -20.33 19.15 6.16
C ASP A 63 -19.15 19.18 5.16
N ALA A 64 -18.95 18.12 4.38
CA ALA A 64 -17.88 18.04 3.40
C ALA A 64 -18.05 19.05 2.26
N THR A 65 -16.94 19.65 1.84
CA THR A 65 -16.91 20.55 0.70
C THR A 65 -17.12 19.79 -0.61
N ARG A 66 -17.42 20.52 -1.69
CA ARG A 66 -17.48 19.92 -3.04
C ARG A 66 -16.16 19.27 -3.45
N ALA A 67 -15.02 19.87 -3.06
CA ALA A 67 -13.69 19.32 -3.35
C ALA A 67 -13.48 17.98 -2.64
N ASP A 68 -13.95 17.85 -1.39
CA ASP A 68 -13.90 16.58 -0.65
C ASP A 68 -14.73 15.50 -1.34
N GLN A 69 -15.90 15.87 -1.88
CA GLN A 69 -16.76 14.94 -2.61
C GLN A 69 -16.11 14.43 -3.89
N GLU A 70 -15.50 15.32 -4.66
CA GLU A 70 -14.77 14.98 -5.89
C GLU A 70 -13.58 14.07 -5.58
N LEU A 71 -12.83 14.37 -4.52
CA LEU A 71 -11.69 13.58 -4.10
C LEU A 71 -12.08 12.19 -3.57
N PHE A 72 -13.15 12.12 -2.77
CA PHE A 72 -13.70 10.85 -2.29
C PHE A 72 -14.15 9.98 -3.46
N SER A 73 -14.86 10.57 -4.42
CA SER A 73 -15.31 9.87 -5.63
C SER A 73 -14.14 9.36 -6.47
N LEU A 74 -13.06 10.15 -6.58
CA LEU A 74 -11.83 9.76 -7.26
C LEU A 74 -11.18 8.54 -6.59
N ILE A 75 -11.02 8.56 -5.27
CA ILE A 75 -10.45 7.43 -4.51
C ILE A 75 -11.32 6.19 -4.70
N SER A 76 -12.64 6.36 -4.56
CA SER A 76 -13.59 5.26 -4.70
C SER A 76 -13.56 4.64 -6.11
N SER A 77 -13.57 5.47 -7.14
CA SER A 77 -13.51 5.02 -8.53
C SER A 77 -12.17 4.35 -8.87
N SER A 78 -11.07 4.85 -8.32
CA SER A 78 -9.73 4.25 -8.50
C SER A 78 -9.64 2.85 -7.89
N LEU A 79 -10.29 2.62 -6.75
CA LEU A 79 -10.37 1.29 -6.14
C LEU A 79 -11.31 0.35 -6.93
N ASN A 80 -12.29 0.90 -7.64
CA ASN A 80 -13.29 0.16 -8.41
C ASN A 80 -13.03 0.15 -9.92
N ALA A 81 -11.75 0.18 -10.35
CA ALA A 81 -11.37 0.29 -11.75
C ALA A 81 -12.11 -0.73 -12.63
N GLN A 82 -12.96 -0.22 -13.53
CA GLN A 82 -13.89 -1.03 -14.34
C GLN A 82 -13.22 -1.92 -15.39
N SER A 83 -11.92 -1.72 -15.70
CA SER A 83 -11.35 -2.32 -16.89
C SER A 83 -10.72 -3.70 -16.68
N GLN A 84 -9.87 -3.98 -15.68
CA GLN A 84 -9.29 -5.35 -15.58
C GLN A 84 -8.94 -5.90 -14.18
N GLN A 85 -8.70 -5.09 -13.14
CA GLN A 85 -8.47 -5.61 -11.77
C GLN A 85 -8.95 -4.62 -10.72
N ARG A 86 -9.78 -5.09 -9.79
CA ARG A 86 -10.15 -4.35 -8.58
C ARG A 86 -8.89 -4.10 -7.74
N LEU A 87 -8.79 -2.94 -7.11
CA LEU A 87 -7.70 -2.61 -6.20
C LEU A 87 -8.24 -2.47 -4.78
N TRP A 88 -7.37 -2.76 -3.83
CA TRP A 88 -7.60 -2.61 -2.41
C TRP A 88 -6.50 -1.74 -1.82
N ALA A 89 -6.88 -0.78 -0.99
CA ALA A 89 -5.92 0.03 -0.25
C ALA A 89 -5.63 -0.62 1.10
N MET A 90 -4.36 -0.68 1.49
CA MET A 90 -3.93 -1.21 2.77
C MET A 90 -3.63 -0.05 3.72
N ILE A 91 -4.08 -0.16 4.95
CA ILE A 91 -3.94 0.82 6.02
C ILE A 91 -3.29 0.13 7.20
N ILE A 92 -2.18 0.67 7.69
CA ILE A 92 -1.50 0.13 8.87
C ILE A 92 -2.13 0.79 10.09
N LEU A 93 -2.76 -0.01 10.95
CA LEU A 93 -3.36 0.45 12.20
C LEU A 93 -2.43 0.14 13.37
N GLN A 94 -2.77 0.63 14.56
CA GLN A 94 -2.04 0.29 15.79
C GLN A 94 -2.26 -1.18 16.16
N ASP A 95 -1.40 -1.70 17.04
CA ASP A 95 -1.49 -3.06 17.59
C ASP A 95 -1.40 -4.19 16.55
N GLY A 96 -0.72 -3.96 15.42
CA GLY A 96 -0.52 -4.97 14.38
C GLY A 96 -1.75 -5.27 13.54
N LEU A 97 -2.82 -4.48 13.69
CA LEU A 97 -4.02 -4.57 12.88
C LEU A 97 -3.80 -3.96 11.49
N VAL A 98 -4.50 -4.53 10.51
CA VAL A 98 -4.44 -4.05 9.13
C VAL A 98 -5.84 -3.70 8.66
N GLY A 99 -6.00 -2.49 8.12
CA GLY A 99 -7.20 -2.06 7.43
C GLY A 99 -7.10 -2.36 5.93
N VAL A 100 -8.08 -3.07 5.40
CA VAL A 100 -8.25 -3.30 3.96
C VAL A 100 -9.42 -2.43 3.50
N LEU A 101 -9.11 -1.42 2.71
CA LEU A 101 -10.07 -0.47 2.17
C LEU A 101 -10.44 -0.88 0.73
N SER A 102 -11.74 -0.93 0.46
CA SER A 102 -12.28 -1.23 -0.87
C SER A 102 -13.44 -0.28 -1.19
N SER A 103 -13.71 -0.06 -2.46
CA SER A 103 -14.92 0.66 -2.88
C SER A 103 -16.11 -0.29 -2.96
N SER A 104 -17.24 0.10 -2.39
CA SER A 104 -18.53 -0.57 -2.62
C SER A 104 -19.26 0.06 -3.80
N ASN A 105 -19.22 1.38 -3.90
CA ASN A 105 -19.75 2.21 -4.99
C ASN A 105 -19.09 3.60 -4.94
N ALA A 106 -19.42 4.48 -5.88
CA ALA A 106 -18.81 5.82 -5.98
C ALA A 106 -18.93 6.68 -4.69
N SER A 107 -19.92 6.42 -3.84
CA SER A 107 -20.20 7.21 -2.63
C SER A 107 -19.88 6.49 -1.31
N LYS A 108 -19.44 5.23 -1.35
CA LYS A 108 -19.18 4.42 -0.16
C LYS A 108 -17.92 3.59 -0.28
N LEU A 109 -17.06 3.72 0.73
CA LEU A 109 -15.90 2.88 0.94
C LEU A 109 -16.19 1.88 2.07
N VAL A 110 -15.55 0.73 2.00
CA VAL A 110 -15.65 -0.35 2.98
C VAL A 110 -14.26 -0.58 3.54
N LEU A 111 -14.10 -0.30 4.82
CA LEU A 111 -12.89 -0.59 5.58
C LEU A 111 -13.09 -1.87 6.38
N GLN A 112 -12.29 -2.88 6.08
CA GLN A 112 -12.26 -4.15 6.78
C GLN A 112 -11.00 -4.21 7.65
N ILE A 113 -11.16 -4.32 8.96
CA ILE A 113 -10.05 -4.46 9.88
C ILE A 113 -9.79 -5.95 10.10
N VAL A 114 -8.58 -6.39 9.80
CA VAL A 114 -8.15 -7.78 9.92
C VAL A 114 -7.00 -7.90 10.91
N GLU A 115 -6.94 -9.06 11.55
CA GLU A 115 -5.83 -9.45 12.41
C GLU A 115 -4.98 -10.49 11.66
N PRO A 116 -3.77 -10.13 11.19
CA PRO A 116 -2.93 -11.04 10.40
C PRO A 116 -2.46 -12.26 11.21
N THR A 117 -2.42 -12.14 12.54
CA THR A 117 -1.79 -13.06 13.48
C THR A 117 -2.56 -14.36 13.72
N ALA A 118 -3.84 -14.42 13.38
CA ALA A 118 -4.69 -15.59 13.68
C ALA A 118 -4.70 -16.70 12.60
N CYS A 119 -3.94 -16.57 11.50
CA CYS A 119 -3.78 -17.63 10.49
C CYS A 119 -2.33 -18.08 10.25
N LEU A 120 -1.39 -17.71 11.11
CA LEU A 120 -0.04 -18.25 11.05
C LEU A 120 0.09 -19.37 12.08
N PRO A 121 0.31 -20.65 11.68
CA PRO A 121 0.66 -21.72 12.61
C PRO A 121 2.13 -21.56 13.02
N TYR A 122 2.48 -20.43 13.64
CA TYR A 122 3.77 -20.23 14.27
C TYR A 122 3.58 -19.26 15.45
N PRO A 123 4.14 -19.55 16.63
CA PRO A 123 4.15 -18.57 17.71
C PRO A 123 4.90 -17.34 17.21
N LEU A 124 4.23 -16.19 17.21
CA LEU A 124 4.87 -14.91 16.96
C LEU A 124 6.00 -14.75 17.98
N PRO A 125 7.28 -14.69 17.55
CA PRO A 125 8.32 -14.29 18.46
C PRO A 125 8.03 -12.83 18.81
N SER A 126 7.78 -12.59 20.09
CA SER A 126 7.89 -11.29 20.76
C SER A 126 8.87 -10.38 20.01
N PHE A 127 8.35 -9.33 19.37
CA PHE A 127 9.08 -8.23 18.70
C PHE A 127 10.57 -8.51 18.47
N SER A 128 10.88 -9.55 17.68
CA SER A 128 12.23 -9.74 17.19
C SER A 128 12.39 -8.81 15.98
N PRO A 129 13.46 -8.01 15.89
CA PRO A 129 13.70 -7.04 14.81
C PRO A 129 13.88 -7.66 13.41
N GLN A 130 13.59 -8.95 13.26
CA GLN A 130 13.68 -9.73 12.03
C GLN A 130 12.33 -9.90 11.30
N ALA A 131 11.19 -9.50 11.87
CA ALA A 131 9.89 -9.48 11.18
C ALA A 131 9.72 -8.27 10.22
N ALA A 132 10.83 -7.72 9.73
CA ALA A 132 10.88 -6.45 9.03
C ALA A 132 10.79 -6.60 7.49
N ASN A 133 10.11 -7.65 7.03
CA ASN A 133 9.95 -7.99 5.60
C ASN A 133 8.53 -7.74 5.08
N PHE A 134 7.84 -6.74 5.62
CA PHE A 134 6.70 -6.14 4.91
C PHE A 134 7.25 -5.02 4.02
N GLY A 135 7.78 -5.43 2.86
CA GLY A 135 8.32 -4.52 1.84
C GLY A 135 9.76 -4.06 2.11
N PRO A 136 10.45 -3.60 1.06
CA PRO A 136 11.79 -3.04 1.18
C PRO A 136 11.77 -1.84 2.12
N LYS A 137 12.63 -1.87 3.16
CA LYS A 137 12.77 -0.77 4.12
C LYS A 137 13.23 0.48 3.37
N LEU A 138 12.41 1.53 3.41
CA LEU A 138 12.73 2.81 2.81
C LEU A 138 13.71 3.58 3.71
N SER A 139 15.01 3.37 3.55
CA SER A 139 15.98 4.37 4.01
C SER A 139 16.23 5.38 2.88
N GLN A 140 16.30 6.66 3.24
CA GLN A 140 16.54 7.74 2.28
C GLN A 140 17.87 7.55 1.54
N GLU A 141 18.90 7.04 2.23
CA GLU A 141 20.20 6.72 1.65
C GLU A 141 20.12 5.62 0.58
N GLN A 142 19.33 4.56 0.83
CA GLN A 142 19.11 3.50 -0.18
C GLN A 142 18.35 4.02 -1.40
N LEU A 143 17.31 4.84 -1.19
CA LEU A 143 16.52 5.42 -2.29
C LEU A 143 17.37 6.28 -3.22
N MET A 144 18.31 7.05 -2.67
CA MET A 144 19.23 7.88 -3.46
C MET A 144 20.35 7.06 -4.12
N GLY A 145 20.67 5.87 -3.59
CA GLY A 145 21.69 4.97 -4.13
C GLY A 145 21.24 4.17 -5.35
N TYR A 146 19.94 3.87 -5.48
CA TYR A 146 19.42 3.03 -6.57
C TYR A 146 19.79 3.50 -7.98
N PRO A 147 19.65 4.79 -8.34
CA PRO A 147 20.01 5.23 -9.69
C PRO A 147 21.47 4.99 -10.04
N VAL A 148 22.38 5.25 -9.10
CA VAL A 148 23.83 5.07 -9.32
C VAL A 148 24.17 3.59 -9.44
N TYR A 149 23.59 2.76 -8.57
CA TYR A 149 23.83 1.32 -8.57
C TYR A 149 23.29 0.65 -9.85
N ILE A 150 22.08 1.02 -10.28
CA ILE A 150 21.49 0.53 -11.54
C ILE A 150 22.33 0.98 -12.73
N GLN A 151 22.82 2.22 -12.75
CA GLN A 151 23.71 2.69 -13.81
C GLN A 151 25.01 1.85 -13.88
N GLN A 152 25.60 1.50 -12.74
CA GLN A 152 26.80 0.64 -12.70
C GLN A 152 26.51 -0.76 -13.25
N LEU A 153 25.37 -1.34 -12.90
CA LEU A 153 24.96 -2.67 -13.40
C LEU A 153 24.68 -2.62 -14.91
N CYS A 154 24.04 -1.57 -15.42
CA CYS A 154 23.84 -1.39 -16.85
C CYS A 154 25.15 -1.21 -17.64
N GLN A 155 26.18 -0.58 -17.04
CA GLN A 155 27.51 -0.47 -17.66
C GLN A 155 28.22 -1.82 -17.79
N GLN A 156 27.90 -2.78 -16.93
CA GLN A 156 28.47 -4.13 -16.94
C GLN A 156 27.64 -5.11 -17.79
N TRP A 157 26.53 -4.66 -18.38
CA TRP A 157 25.69 -5.48 -19.23
C TRP A 157 26.46 -5.93 -20.50
N PRO A 158 26.36 -7.20 -20.94
CA PRO A 158 25.45 -8.27 -20.49
C PRO A 158 26.09 -9.30 -19.55
N ASP A 159 26.98 -8.89 -18.63
CA ASP A 159 27.56 -9.83 -17.66
C ASP A 159 26.46 -10.56 -16.85
N PRO A 160 26.51 -11.91 -16.72
CA PRO A 160 25.45 -12.67 -16.06
C PRO A 160 25.22 -12.27 -14.59
N ALA A 161 26.28 -11.90 -13.86
CA ALA A 161 26.16 -11.51 -12.46
C ALA A 161 25.54 -10.09 -12.33
N ALA A 162 25.94 -9.17 -13.21
CA ALA A 162 25.34 -7.85 -13.30
C ALA A 162 23.86 -7.91 -13.74
N SER A 163 23.53 -8.80 -14.67
CA SER A 163 22.16 -9.02 -15.16
C SER A 163 21.22 -9.53 -14.06
N ALA A 164 21.63 -10.56 -13.31
CA ALA A 164 20.84 -11.07 -12.19
C ALA A 164 20.62 -10.01 -11.10
N SER A 165 21.66 -9.22 -10.80
CA SER A 165 21.59 -8.12 -9.84
C SER A 165 20.68 -6.98 -10.33
N LEU A 166 20.71 -6.68 -11.63
CA LEU A 166 19.86 -5.68 -12.26
C LEU A 166 18.38 -6.07 -12.20
N HIS A 167 18.06 -7.35 -12.45
CA HIS A 167 16.71 -7.88 -12.27
C HIS A 167 16.22 -7.73 -10.83
N ALA A 168 17.02 -8.17 -9.84
CA ALA A 168 16.65 -8.10 -8.44
C ALA A 168 16.36 -6.65 -7.99
N VAL A 169 17.24 -5.72 -8.36
CA VAL A 169 17.08 -4.32 -7.94
C VAL A 169 15.96 -3.61 -8.70
N ALA A 170 15.75 -3.92 -9.98
CA ALA A 170 14.64 -3.36 -10.76
C ALA A 170 13.29 -3.83 -10.21
N GLN A 171 13.18 -5.11 -9.84
CA GLN A 171 12.00 -5.65 -9.16
C GLN A 171 11.77 -4.96 -7.81
N GLU A 172 12.83 -4.76 -7.02
CA GLU A 172 12.74 -4.06 -5.73
C GLU A 172 12.24 -2.62 -5.91
N VAL A 173 12.82 -1.85 -6.83
CA VAL A 173 12.38 -0.47 -7.11
C VAL A 173 10.96 -0.42 -7.67
N TYR A 174 10.57 -1.39 -8.49
CA TYR A 174 9.20 -1.51 -8.98
C TYR A 174 8.21 -1.81 -7.84
N GLN A 175 8.57 -2.71 -6.92
CA GLN A 175 7.79 -2.96 -5.70
C GLN A 175 7.71 -1.72 -4.81
N ILE A 176 8.80 -0.96 -4.66
CA ILE A 176 8.79 0.34 -3.97
C ILE A 176 7.81 1.31 -4.63
N ALA A 177 7.80 1.39 -5.96
CA ALA A 177 6.90 2.26 -6.70
C ALA A 177 5.43 1.83 -6.54
N LEU A 178 5.14 0.53 -6.56
CA LEU A 178 3.81 -0.02 -6.33
C LEU A 178 3.32 0.19 -4.89
N LEU A 179 4.18 -0.07 -3.92
CA LEU A 179 3.83 -0.02 -2.50
C LEU A 179 3.73 1.42 -2.02
N TYR A 180 4.69 2.27 -2.33
CA TYR A 180 4.82 3.60 -1.73
C TYR A 180 4.57 4.76 -2.71
N GLY A 181 4.22 4.47 -3.96
CA GLY A 181 3.91 5.50 -4.97
C GLY A 181 5.13 6.24 -5.52
N TYR A 182 6.35 5.75 -5.31
CA TYR A 182 7.60 6.35 -5.84
C TYR A 182 7.80 6.10 -7.35
N TRP A 183 6.79 6.39 -8.17
CA TRP A 183 6.85 6.25 -9.63
C TRP A 183 7.93 7.12 -10.30
N ASN A 184 8.35 8.20 -9.65
CA ASN A 184 9.47 9.02 -10.14
C ASN A 184 10.79 8.25 -10.10
N LEU A 185 11.00 7.43 -9.06
CA LEU A 185 12.19 6.58 -8.96
C LEU A 185 12.18 5.52 -10.07
N TRP A 186 11.03 4.86 -10.28
CA TRP A 186 10.89 3.90 -11.38
C TRP A 186 11.13 4.54 -12.76
N ARG A 187 10.64 5.76 -13.00
CA ARG A 187 10.92 6.49 -14.25
C ARG A 187 12.41 6.78 -14.48
N VAL A 188 13.17 7.03 -13.41
CA VAL A 188 14.63 7.17 -13.49
C VAL A 188 15.27 5.83 -13.90
N VAL A 189 14.83 4.71 -13.33
CA VAL A 189 15.31 3.37 -13.72
C VAL A 189 15.04 3.08 -15.20
N VAL A 190 13.83 3.37 -15.67
CA VAL A 190 13.45 3.25 -17.09
C VAL A 190 14.39 4.07 -17.97
N GLY A 191 14.59 5.35 -17.65
CA GLY A 191 15.47 6.23 -18.42
C GLY A 191 16.94 5.82 -18.40
N ILE A 192 17.43 5.17 -17.33
CA ILE A 192 18.77 4.58 -17.30
C ILE A 192 18.82 3.36 -18.22
N CYS A 193 17.90 2.40 -18.08
CA CYS A 193 17.89 1.16 -18.87
C CYS A 193 17.80 1.44 -20.38
N GLU A 194 16.92 2.37 -20.78
CA GLU A 194 16.74 2.77 -22.18
C GLU A 194 18.03 3.33 -22.81
N ARG A 195 18.85 4.08 -22.04
CA ARG A 195 20.14 4.60 -22.52
C ARG A 195 21.14 3.49 -22.87
N PHE A 196 21.02 2.33 -22.24
CA PHE A 196 21.87 1.16 -22.51
C PHE A 196 21.18 0.13 -23.42
N GLY A 197 20.02 0.46 -24.00
CA GLY A 197 19.29 -0.45 -24.88
C GLY A 197 18.64 -1.64 -24.16
N ILE A 198 18.45 -1.54 -22.85
CA ILE A 198 17.84 -2.58 -22.02
C ILE A 198 16.35 -2.27 -21.88
N ASP A 199 15.50 -3.26 -22.16
CA ASP A 199 14.05 -3.15 -21.98
C ASP A 199 13.68 -3.32 -20.50
N PRO A 200 13.24 -2.25 -19.79
CA PRO A 200 12.94 -2.32 -18.37
C PRO A 200 11.72 -3.20 -18.05
N GLN A 201 10.83 -3.46 -19.02
CA GLN A 201 9.69 -4.36 -18.81
C GLN A 201 10.15 -5.82 -18.67
N LYS A 202 11.23 -6.20 -19.35
CA LYS A 202 11.81 -7.54 -19.23
C LYS A 202 12.46 -7.76 -17.86
N LEU A 203 12.87 -6.69 -17.18
CA LEU A 203 13.51 -6.78 -15.87
C LEU A 203 12.52 -7.11 -14.73
N ILE A 204 11.23 -6.81 -14.94
CA ILE A 204 10.16 -7.01 -13.95
C ILE A 204 9.18 -8.14 -14.33
N ALA A 205 9.44 -8.83 -15.44
CA ALA A 205 8.67 -9.97 -15.91
C ALA A 205 8.93 -11.24 -15.08
#